data_AF-A0A5B1QII2-F1
#
_entry.id   AF-A0A5B1QII2-F1
#
_cell.length_a   1.000
_cell.length_b   1.000
_cell.length_c   1.000
_cell.angle_alpha   90.00
_cell.angle_beta   90.00
_cell.angle_gamma   90.00
#
_symmetry.space_group_name_H-M   'P 1'
#
loop_
_entity.id
_entity.type
_entity.pdbx_description
1 polymer ?
#
loop_
_entity_poly.entity_id
_entity_poly.type
_entity_poly.pdbx_seq_one_letter_code
_entity_poly.pdbx_strand_id
1 'polypeptide(L)'
;MDGRTDDTAADVDILTKKILTLRVFSDAADNMWKASVKDINGEVLCVSQFTLMANTTKGNKPDFHRAMSTEPSRELYASFLQKIGEAYVPERIKDGKFGAMMNVALTNEGPVTFTLDSRKFEYVEPIITSGKGGKVKGVDKRSAKAASAPATPGAGSLTPQGDSDPVKEQQ
;
A
#
# COMPACT_ATOMS: atom_id res chain seq x y z
N MET A 1 13.42 -11.24 13.78
CA MET A 1 12.23 -11.93 14.32
C MET A 1 11.12 -10.89 14.25
N ASP A 2 10.23 -11.02 13.26
CA ASP A 2 9.32 -9.94 12.86
C ASP A 2 7.88 -10.22 13.34
N GLY A 3 7.72 -10.88 14.50
CA GLY A 3 6.40 -11.09 15.11
C GLY A 3 5.77 -9.75 15.53
N ARG A 4 4.44 -9.67 15.49
CA ARG A 4 3.64 -8.51 15.93
C ARG A 4 2.71 -8.90 17.08
N THR A 5 3.14 -9.85 17.90
CA THR A 5 2.40 -10.29 19.09
C THR A 5 2.42 -9.24 20.21
N ASP A 6 3.25 -8.22 20.06
CA ASP A 6 3.59 -7.19 21.04
C ASP A 6 3.26 -5.78 20.52
N ASP A 7 2.30 -5.64 19.60
CA ASP A 7 1.84 -4.31 19.16
C ASP A 7 1.35 -3.47 20.35
N THR A 8 1.71 -2.18 20.32
CA THR A 8 1.53 -1.26 21.44
C THR A 8 0.65 -0.08 21.08
N ALA A 9 0.25 0.70 22.09
CA ALA A 9 -0.47 1.96 21.87
C ALA A 9 0.32 2.95 20.99
N ALA A 10 1.65 2.89 20.98
CA ALA A 10 2.50 3.72 20.13
C ALA A 10 2.42 3.30 18.65
N ASP A 11 2.33 2.00 18.37
CA ASP A 11 2.11 1.48 17.02
C ASP A 11 0.79 2.00 16.44
N VAL A 12 -0.25 2.03 17.28
CA VAL A 12 -1.58 2.57 16.94
C VAL A 12 -1.50 4.08 16.61
N ASP A 13 -0.78 4.87 17.41
CA ASP A 13 -0.60 6.31 17.16
C ASP A 13 0.07 6.59 15.83
N ILE A 14 1.13 5.83 15.55
CA ILE A 14 1.90 5.89 14.32
C ILE A 14 1.01 5.59 13.11
N LEU A 15 0.26 4.49 13.13
CA LEU A 15 -0.61 4.10 12.02
C LEU A 15 -1.76 5.08 11.82
N THR A 16 -2.40 5.52 12.91
CA THR A 16 -3.47 6.53 12.89
C THR A 16 -3.01 7.79 12.17
N LYS A 17 -1.86 8.33 12.58
CA LYS A 17 -1.27 9.51 11.94
C LYS A 17 -0.95 9.25 10.47
N LYS A 18 -0.37 8.08 10.15
CA LYS A 18 0.06 7.77 8.79
C LYS A 18 -1.13 7.64 7.84
N ILE A 19 -2.17 6.89 8.22
CA ILE A 19 -3.39 6.69 7.43
C ILE A 19 -4.07 8.03 7.13
N LEU A 20 -4.25 8.87 8.14
CA LEU A 20 -4.96 10.15 7.98
C LEU A 20 -4.18 11.20 7.19
N THR A 21 -2.85 11.08 7.08
CA THR A 21 -1.99 12.08 6.41
C THR A 21 -1.38 11.59 5.11
N LEU A 22 -1.57 10.32 4.76
CA LEU A 22 -1.05 9.76 3.51
C LEU A 22 -1.72 10.45 2.32
N ARG A 23 -0.91 11.05 1.45
CA ARG A 23 -1.39 11.78 0.28
C ARG A 23 -1.58 10.82 -0.89
N VAL A 24 -2.78 10.26 -1.01
CA VAL A 24 -3.13 9.26 -2.03
C VAL A 24 -4.14 9.77 -3.06
N PHE A 25 -4.75 10.94 -2.82
CA PHE A 25 -5.79 11.52 -3.65
C PHE A 25 -5.27 12.70 -4.48
N SER A 26 -6.04 13.07 -5.51
CA SER A 26 -5.84 14.30 -6.28
C SER A 26 -6.16 15.54 -5.44
N ASP A 27 -5.47 16.65 -5.71
CA ASP A 27 -5.91 17.97 -5.25
C ASP A 27 -7.02 18.56 -6.14
N ALA A 28 -7.48 19.78 -5.83
CA ALA A 28 -8.52 20.47 -6.60
C ALA A 28 -8.14 20.79 -8.05
N ALA A 29 -6.85 20.70 -8.40
CA ALA A 29 -6.33 20.87 -9.76
C ALA A 29 -6.03 19.51 -10.44
N ASP A 30 -6.58 18.43 -9.89
CA ASP A 30 -6.44 17.05 -10.35
C ASP A 30 -5.00 16.50 -10.36
N ASN A 31 -4.12 17.06 -9.52
CA ASN A 31 -2.77 16.53 -9.37
C ASN A 31 -2.77 15.38 -8.36
N MET A 32 -2.48 14.17 -8.84
CA MET A 32 -2.34 12.97 -8.01
C MET A 32 -1.26 13.11 -6.92
N TRP A 33 -1.43 12.36 -5.82
CA TRP A 33 -0.50 12.30 -4.68
C TRP A 33 -0.39 13.61 -3.89
N LYS A 34 -1.45 14.43 -3.89
CA LYS A 34 -1.46 15.76 -3.28
C LYS A 34 -2.46 15.93 -2.14
N ALA A 35 -3.46 15.07 -2.01
CA ALA A 35 -4.44 15.19 -0.95
C ALA A 35 -4.52 13.90 -0.11
N SER A 36 -4.71 14.07 1.20
CA SER A 36 -5.02 13.00 2.14
C SER A 36 -6.53 12.79 2.27
N VAL A 37 -6.94 11.72 2.96
CA VAL A 37 -8.38 11.45 3.21
C VAL A 37 -9.05 12.61 3.95
N LYS A 38 -8.30 13.32 4.81
CA LYS A 38 -8.81 14.49 5.51
C LYS A 38 -9.05 15.66 4.57
N ASP A 39 -8.13 15.91 3.65
CA ASP A 39 -8.19 17.05 2.72
C ASP A 39 -9.38 16.94 1.76
N ILE A 40 -9.74 15.71 1.36
CA ILE A 40 -10.90 15.45 0.51
C ILE A 40 -12.20 15.23 1.29
N ASN A 41 -12.18 15.33 2.62
CA ASN A 41 -13.30 14.98 3.49
C ASN A 41 -13.87 13.57 3.22
N GLY A 42 -12.98 12.59 3.01
CA GLY A 42 -13.34 11.20 2.71
C GLY A 42 -13.74 10.40 3.95
N GLU A 43 -14.23 9.17 3.74
CA GLU A 43 -14.53 8.22 4.81
C GLU A 43 -13.45 7.13 4.89
N VAL A 44 -13.29 6.52 6.06
CA VAL A 44 -12.34 5.43 6.30
C VAL A 44 -13.12 4.22 6.81
N LEU A 45 -13.07 3.11 6.09
CA LEU A 45 -13.59 1.81 6.56
C LEU A 45 -12.44 0.98 7.13
N CYS A 46 -12.52 0.68 8.42
CA CYS A 46 -11.59 -0.16 9.14
C CYS A 46 -12.15 -1.59 9.22
N VAL A 47 -11.33 -2.58 8.86
CA VAL A 47 -11.67 -4.00 8.95
C VAL A 47 -10.50 -4.74 9.58
N SER A 48 -10.73 -5.48 10.66
CA SER A 48 -9.68 -6.26 11.31
C SER A 48 -9.26 -7.45 10.42
N GLN A 49 -7.96 -7.57 10.14
CA GLN A 49 -7.42 -8.57 9.19
C GLN A 49 -6.15 -9.24 9.72
N PHE A 50 -6.30 -10.27 10.56
CA PHE A 50 -5.16 -11.00 11.14
C PHE A 50 -4.30 -11.72 10.07
N THR A 51 -4.88 -12.02 8.91
CA THR A 51 -4.19 -12.75 7.85
C THR A 51 -3.03 -11.97 7.22
N LEU A 52 -2.95 -10.65 7.42
CA LEU A 52 -1.79 -9.86 7.04
C LEU A 52 -0.50 -10.31 7.74
N MET A 53 -0.62 -10.99 8.88
CA MET A 53 0.50 -11.56 9.63
C MET A 53 0.80 -13.03 9.27
N ALA A 54 0.18 -13.56 8.21
CA ALA A 54 0.46 -14.89 7.72
C ALA A 54 1.93 -15.04 7.29
N ASN A 55 2.60 -16.05 7.82
CA ASN A 55 3.82 -16.56 7.26
C ASN A 55 3.49 -17.66 6.23
N THR A 56 3.86 -17.42 4.98
CA THR A 56 3.65 -18.34 3.85
C THR A 56 4.95 -18.92 3.32
N THR A 57 6.07 -18.78 4.05
CA THR A 57 7.39 -19.23 3.59
C THR A 57 7.59 -20.76 3.65
N LYS A 58 6.76 -21.49 4.40
CA LYS A 58 6.90 -22.94 4.60
C LYS A 58 5.62 -23.67 4.16
N GLY A 59 5.71 -24.39 3.04
CA GLY A 59 4.61 -25.20 2.50
C GLY A 59 3.42 -24.35 2.02
N ASN A 60 2.26 -24.99 1.86
CA ASN A 60 1.07 -24.36 1.26
C ASN A 60 0.06 -23.84 2.31
N LYS A 61 0.28 -24.11 3.60
CA LYS A 61 -0.60 -23.69 4.68
C LYS A 61 -0.06 -22.41 5.33
N PRO A 62 -0.83 -21.32 5.39
CA PRO A 62 -0.40 -20.12 6.11
C PRO A 62 -0.29 -20.39 7.62
N ASP A 63 0.75 -19.84 8.21
CA ASP A 63 1.03 -19.92 9.65
C ASP A 63 0.87 -18.53 10.29
N PHE A 64 0.11 -18.46 11.38
CA PHE A 64 -0.25 -17.20 12.06
C PHE A 64 0.36 -17.07 13.46
N HIS A 65 1.38 -17.85 13.82
CA HIS A 65 2.03 -17.75 15.15
C HIS A 65 2.61 -16.36 15.46
N ARG A 66 2.76 -15.51 14.45
CA ARG A 66 3.27 -14.13 14.55
C ARG A 66 2.19 -13.08 14.79
N ALA A 67 0.91 -13.47 14.69
CA ALA A 67 -0.21 -12.61 14.98
C ALA A 67 -0.47 -12.56 16.48
N MET A 68 -0.89 -11.39 16.98
CA MET A 68 -1.39 -11.23 18.34
C MET A 68 -2.61 -12.14 18.59
N SER A 69 -2.78 -12.61 19.82
CA SER A 69 -3.94 -13.44 20.20
C SER A 69 -5.24 -12.62 20.18
N THR A 70 -6.38 -13.31 20.09
CA THR A 70 -7.69 -12.68 19.81
C THR A 70 -8.08 -11.58 20.80
N GLU A 71 -7.90 -11.81 22.11
CA GLU A 71 -8.34 -10.87 23.14
C GLU A 71 -7.55 -9.55 23.12
N PRO A 72 -6.21 -9.55 23.25
CA PRO A 72 -5.45 -8.30 23.14
C PRO A 72 -5.58 -7.65 21.76
N SER A 73 -5.76 -8.44 20.68
CA SER A 73 -6.03 -7.87 19.35
C SER A 73 -7.36 -7.11 19.30
N ARG A 74 -8.39 -7.60 19.99
CA ARG A 74 -9.70 -6.92 20.06
C ARG A 74 -9.57 -5.59 20.78
N GLU A 75 -8.89 -5.58 21.92
CA GLU A 75 -8.65 -4.37 22.71
C GLU A 75 -7.83 -3.34 21.92
N LEU A 76 -6.76 -3.79 21.25
CA LEU A 76 -5.92 -2.93 20.43
C LEU A 76 -6.68 -2.36 19.22
N TYR A 77 -7.49 -3.20 18.56
CA TYR A 77 -8.33 -2.76 17.45
C TYR A 77 -9.38 -1.73 17.88
N ALA A 78 -10.05 -1.96 19.02
CA ALA A 78 -10.97 -0.99 19.59
C ALA A 78 -10.28 0.34 19.94
N SER A 79 -9.07 0.28 20.52
CA SER A 79 -8.24 1.46 20.78
C SER A 79 -7.85 2.20 19.50
N PHE A 80 -7.54 1.47 18.42
CA PHE A 80 -7.26 2.05 17.12
C PHE A 80 -8.47 2.80 16.54
N LEU A 81 -9.67 2.20 16.57
CA LEU A 81 -10.91 2.86 16.13
C LEU A 81 -11.20 4.13 16.92
N GLN A 82 -11.02 4.09 18.24
CA GLN A 82 -11.18 5.27 19.08
C GLN A 82 -10.20 6.38 18.68
N LYS A 83 -8.90 6.05 18.60
CA LYS A 83 -7.85 7.02 18.28
C LYS A 83 -8.00 7.64 16.90
N ILE A 84 -8.36 6.86 15.88
CA ILE A 84 -8.56 7.39 14.53
C ILE A 84 -9.82 8.26 14.44
N GLY A 85 -10.86 7.95 15.22
CA GLY A 85 -12.05 8.79 15.37
C GLY A 85 -11.72 10.13 16.02
N GLU A 86 -10.99 10.11 17.14
CA GLU A 86 -10.54 11.33 17.85
C GLU A 86 -9.61 12.21 17.00
N ALA A 87 -8.77 11.60 16.16
CA ALA A 87 -7.83 12.31 15.29
C ALA A 87 -8.46 12.84 13.99
N TYR A 88 -9.73 12.52 13.71
CA TYR A 88 -10.44 12.97 12.50
C TYR A 88 -11.88 13.40 12.79
N VAL A 89 -12.87 12.73 12.20
CA VAL A 89 -14.30 12.99 12.36
C VAL A 89 -14.95 11.63 12.65
N PRO A 90 -15.43 11.37 13.89
CA PRO A 90 -15.91 10.05 14.28
C PRO A 90 -16.96 9.46 13.34
N GLU A 91 -17.85 10.29 12.78
CA GLU A 91 -18.90 9.86 11.87
C GLU A 91 -18.38 9.34 10.53
N ARG A 92 -17.14 9.69 10.16
CA ARG A 92 -16.47 9.27 8.92
C ARG A 92 -15.61 8.02 9.08
N ILE A 93 -15.43 7.55 10.31
CA ILE A 93 -14.78 6.28 10.60
C ILE A 93 -15.85 5.19 10.68
N LYS A 94 -15.78 4.22 9.77
CA LYS A 94 -16.66 3.06 9.75
C LYS A 94 -15.89 1.85 10.25
N ASP A 95 -16.57 0.98 11.00
CA ASP A 95 -16.04 -0.29 11.47
C ASP A 95 -16.75 -1.44 10.74
N GLY A 96 -16.02 -2.52 10.51
CA GLY A 96 -16.61 -3.84 10.28
C GLY A 96 -17.10 -4.45 11.60
N LYS A 97 -16.97 -5.78 11.72
CA LYS A 97 -17.29 -6.52 12.94
C LYS A 97 -16.13 -7.44 13.28
N PHE A 98 -15.39 -7.11 14.34
CA PHE A 98 -14.21 -7.87 14.75
C PHE A 98 -14.52 -9.36 14.96
N GLY A 99 -13.74 -10.23 14.32
CA GLY A 99 -13.85 -11.69 14.47
C GLY A 99 -15.07 -12.31 13.81
N ALA A 100 -15.91 -11.54 13.12
CA ALA A 100 -17.00 -12.07 12.32
C ALA A 100 -16.53 -12.45 10.91
N MET A 101 -17.18 -13.46 10.32
CA MET A 101 -17.10 -13.69 8.88
C MET A 101 -17.82 -12.56 8.15
N MET A 102 -17.15 -11.94 7.18
CA MET A 102 -17.63 -10.74 6.49
C MET A 102 -17.40 -10.86 4.99
N ASN A 103 -18.37 -10.35 4.22
CA ASN A 103 -18.20 -10.06 2.80
C ASN A 103 -17.99 -8.55 2.65
N VAL A 104 -16.77 -8.14 2.30
CA VAL A 104 -16.40 -6.73 2.15
C VAL A 104 -16.37 -6.39 0.66
N ALA A 105 -17.33 -5.58 0.20
CA ALA A 105 -17.32 -5.04 -1.15
C ALA A 105 -16.47 -3.77 -1.21
N LEU A 106 -15.59 -3.68 -2.21
CA LEU A 106 -14.79 -2.48 -2.44
C LEU A 106 -14.64 -2.21 -3.94
N THR A 107 -14.72 -0.95 -4.31
CA THR A 107 -14.37 -0.47 -5.65
C THR A 107 -13.10 0.34 -5.52
N ASN A 108 -12.00 -0.14 -6.11
CA ASN A 108 -10.73 0.57 -6.05
C ASN A 108 -10.60 1.52 -7.23
N GLU A 109 -10.74 2.82 -6.98
CA GLU A 109 -10.49 3.87 -7.97
C GLU A 109 -8.98 4.04 -8.18
N GLY A 110 -8.48 3.56 -9.33
CA GLY A 110 -7.05 3.51 -9.61
C GLY A 110 -6.68 2.27 -10.43
N PRO A 111 -6.29 1.14 -9.81
CA PRO A 111 -6.22 0.85 -8.37
C PRO A 111 -4.95 1.36 -7.69
N VAL A 112 -5.10 1.88 -6.47
CA VAL A 112 -4.01 2.32 -5.60
C VAL A 112 -4.02 1.47 -4.33
N THR A 113 -2.86 0.95 -3.91
CA THR A 113 -2.76 0.11 -2.71
C THR A 113 -1.42 0.31 -2.04
N PHE A 114 -1.46 0.50 -0.72
CA PHE A 114 -0.27 0.67 0.10
C PHE A 114 -0.31 -0.29 1.27
N THR A 115 0.84 -0.88 1.59
CA THR A 115 1.05 -1.60 2.84
C THR A 115 1.75 -0.66 3.82
N LEU A 116 1.19 -0.50 5.00
CA LEU A 116 1.75 0.31 6.08
C LEU A 116 2.10 -0.60 7.26
N ASP A 117 3.28 -0.40 7.83
CA ASP A 117 3.76 -1.12 9.01
C ASP A 117 4.39 -0.09 9.96
N SER A 118 3.91 -0.04 11.20
CA SER A 118 4.35 0.91 12.22
C SER A 118 5.84 0.79 12.57
N ARG A 119 6.46 -0.36 12.30
CA ARG A 119 7.89 -0.60 12.62
C ARG A 119 8.76 -0.79 11.39
N LYS A 120 8.19 -0.66 10.18
CA LYS A 120 8.93 -0.68 8.91
C LYS A 120 8.56 0.54 8.08
N PHE A 121 9.17 1.67 8.43
CA PHE A 121 9.21 2.86 7.56
C PHE A 121 10.52 2.90 6.77
N GLU A 122 10.89 1.80 6.15
CA GLU A 122 12.09 1.76 5.29
C GLU A 122 11.70 1.97 3.83
N TYR A 123 12.32 2.96 3.21
CA TYR A 123 12.48 3.02 1.76
C TYR A 123 13.44 1.89 1.39
N VAL A 124 12.97 0.89 0.64
CA VAL A 124 13.86 -0.15 0.11
C VAL A 124 14.63 0.50 -1.04
N GLU A 125 15.90 0.88 -0.82
CA GLU A 125 16.77 1.15 -1.96
C GLU A 125 16.85 -0.12 -2.81
N PRO A 126 16.72 -0.04 -4.15
CA PRO A 126 16.93 -1.20 -4.99
C PRO A 126 18.36 -1.70 -4.74
N ILE A 127 18.49 -2.98 -4.40
CA ILE A 127 19.80 -3.64 -4.37
C ILE A 127 20.32 -3.62 -5.80
N ILE A 128 21.14 -2.61 -6.13
CA ILE A 128 21.98 -2.66 -7.33
C ILE A 128 23.03 -3.73 -7.04
N THR A 129 22.80 -4.92 -7.59
CA THR A 129 23.80 -5.98 -7.64
C THR A 129 24.92 -5.53 -8.56
N SER A 130 25.92 -4.84 -8.01
CA SER A 130 27.16 -4.53 -8.69
C SER A 130 28.01 -5.81 -8.79
N GLY A 131 27.78 -6.57 -9.85
CA GLY A 131 28.68 -7.61 -10.30
C GLY A 131 30.02 -7.03 -10.75
N LYS A 132 31.08 -7.39 -10.00
CA LYS A 132 32.51 -7.52 -10.36
C LYS A 132 33.02 -6.85 -11.65
N GLY A 133 34.09 -6.05 -11.52
CA GLY A 133 35.09 -5.92 -12.60
C GLY A 133 36.12 -4.78 -12.47
N GLY A 134 37.33 -5.12 -12.01
CA GLY A 134 38.64 -4.64 -12.53
C GLY A 134 38.95 -3.15 -12.73
N LYS A 135 40.00 -2.66 -12.05
CA LYS A 135 40.76 -1.43 -12.35
C LYS A 135 41.25 -1.39 -13.82
N VAL A 136 41.12 -0.24 -14.50
CA VAL A 136 42.19 0.36 -15.35
C VAL A 136 42.09 1.90 -15.36
N LYS A 137 43.26 2.55 -15.40
CA LYS A 137 43.55 4.00 -15.40
C LYS A 137 43.09 4.73 -16.68
N GLY A 138 43.02 6.06 -16.58
CA GLY A 138 42.46 6.98 -17.57
C GLY A 138 43.30 7.24 -18.84
N VAL A 139 42.79 8.16 -19.67
CA VAL A 139 43.52 9.16 -20.48
C VAL A 139 42.50 10.03 -21.27
N ASP A 140 42.92 11.25 -21.51
CA ASP A 140 42.31 12.46 -22.08
C ASP A 140 41.47 12.42 -23.38
N LYS A 141 40.58 13.43 -23.40
CA LYS A 141 40.13 14.32 -24.49
C LYS A 141 40.54 13.97 -25.94
N ARG A 142 39.53 13.88 -26.82
CA ARG A 142 39.42 14.72 -28.04
C ARG A 142 38.12 14.54 -28.85
N SER A 143 37.43 15.66 -29.05
CA SER A 143 36.84 16.20 -30.30
C SER A 143 35.87 15.38 -31.17
N ALA A 144 34.67 15.98 -31.29
CA ALA A 144 34.07 16.54 -32.51
C ALA A 144 33.11 15.69 -33.40
N LYS A 145 31.91 16.29 -33.55
CA LYS A 145 31.22 16.64 -34.82
C LYS A 145 30.07 15.74 -35.34
N ALA A 146 28.88 16.32 -35.19
CA ALA A 146 27.80 16.55 -36.18
C ALA A 146 26.76 15.47 -36.55
N ALA A 147 25.52 15.99 -36.54
CA ALA A 147 24.43 15.85 -37.52
C ALA A 147 23.59 14.56 -37.54
N SER A 148 22.32 14.66 -37.12
CA SER A 148 21.15 14.89 -37.99
C SER A 148 19.86 14.38 -37.33
N ALA A 149 18.79 15.18 -37.44
CA ALA A 149 17.40 14.82 -37.12
C ALA A 149 16.67 14.47 -38.45
N PRO A 150 15.34 14.27 -38.50
CA PRO A 150 14.41 13.51 -37.64
C PRO A 150 13.59 12.49 -38.48
N ALA A 151 12.82 11.58 -37.85
CA ALA A 151 11.65 10.97 -38.51
C ALA A 151 10.66 10.35 -37.50
N THR A 152 9.50 10.99 -37.37
CA THR A 152 8.18 10.38 -37.03
C THR A 152 7.35 10.49 -38.33
N PRO A 153 6.41 9.59 -38.69
CA PRO A 153 5.07 9.55 -38.04
C PRO A 153 4.33 8.18 -38.07
N GLY A 154 3.16 8.13 -37.43
CA GLY A 154 2.12 7.10 -37.63
C GLY A 154 1.68 6.48 -36.30
N ALA A 155 0.72 7.03 -35.53
CA ALA A 155 -0.71 7.19 -35.82
C ALA A 155 -1.38 5.87 -36.30
N GLY A 156 -2.00 5.17 -35.36
CA GLY A 156 -2.82 3.98 -35.58
C GLY A 156 -3.74 3.76 -34.39
N SER A 157 -4.89 4.42 -34.42
CA SER A 157 -6.06 4.16 -33.57
C SER A 157 -6.70 2.82 -33.92
N LEU A 158 -7.20 2.07 -32.93
CA LEU A 158 -8.42 1.26 -33.03
C LEU A 158 -8.90 0.93 -31.60
N THR A 159 -10.17 1.29 -31.33
CA THR A 159 -10.92 1.07 -30.10
C THR A 159 -11.79 -0.22 -30.23
N PRO A 160 -12.80 -0.53 -29.39
CA PRO A 160 -12.79 -1.70 -28.53
C PRO A 160 -13.93 -2.71 -28.82
N GLN A 161 -13.79 -3.95 -28.38
CA GLN A 161 -14.84 -4.97 -28.30
C GLN A 161 -14.33 -6.02 -27.30
N GLY A 162 -15.04 -6.55 -26.31
CA GLY A 162 -16.47 -6.70 -26.07
C GLY A 162 -16.65 -8.08 -25.43
N ASP A 163 -17.56 -8.19 -24.45
CA ASP A 163 -18.12 -9.42 -23.84
C ASP A 163 -17.19 -10.23 -22.90
N SER A 164 -17.39 -10.23 -21.58
CA SER A 164 -18.47 -10.86 -20.77
C SER A 164 -18.50 -12.38 -20.85
N ASP A 165 -18.04 -13.06 -19.78
CA ASP A 165 -18.82 -14.11 -19.10
C ASP A 165 -18.20 -14.49 -17.73
N PRO A 166 -19.03 -14.93 -16.75
CA PRO A 166 -18.63 -15.12 -15.36
C PRO A 166 -18.19 -16.57 -15.07
N VAL A 167 -17.15 -16.77 -14.27
CA VAL A 167 -16.77 -18.10 -13.74
C VAL A 167 -16.83 -18.14 -12.22
N LYS A 168 -17.94 -18.73 -11.77
CA LYS A 168 -18.22 -19.55 -10.58
C LYS A 168 -17.16 -19.66 -9.46
N GLU A 169 -17.55 -19.09 -8.33
CA GLU A 169 -17.51 -19.62 -6.95
C GLU A 169 -17.24 -21.13 -6.79
N GLN A 170 -16.19 -21.49 -6.04
CA GLN A 170 -16.07 -22.77 -5.32
C GLN A 170 -15.33 -22.56 -3.98
N GLN A 171 -16.10 -22.83 -2.91
CA GLN A 171 -15.80 -23.44 -1.60
C GLN A 171 -14.39 -23.35 -1.01
#